data_AF-A0A969HH59-F1
#
_entry.id   AF-A0A969HH59-F1
#
_cell.length_a   1.000
_cell.length_b   1.000
_cell.length_c   1.000
_cell.angle_alpha   90.00
_cell.angle_beta   90.00
_cell.angle_gamma   90.00
#
_symmetry.space_group_name_H-M   'P 1'
#
loop_
_entity.id
_entity.type
_entity.pdbx_description
1 polymer ?
#
loop_
_entity_poly.entity_id
_entity_poly.type
_entity_poly.pdbx_seq_one_letter_code
_entity_poly.pdbx_strand_id
1 'polypeptide(L)'
;MGFCKNFILTSSEGQIDDKINVFPFLFSTETENNPSSFEIVFFINNTRYRYGFEADQQKIHSEWLFSNQHSTKETRLFFRELQDIKRNTKSFKEGAGLETKTRPNALFLSIVAQFNGEIATQIITWFKNQVNVISTLHPKFDESGQEMPPTTLDFHFESRGTEKLLSLLGPWFDTLENGKLLIVDELDSRLHTLLTYKLLEIFHSKINTKNAQLIFASHDTNLLRKDLFRRDQIWFTEKNHFGS
;
A
#
# COMPACT_ATOMS: atom_id res chain seq x y z
N MET A 1 1.69 5.22 -0.35
CA MET A 1 0.82 4.73 -1.47
C MET A 1 -0.64 5.22 -1.34
N GLY A 2 -1.13 5.48 -0.13
CA GLY A 2 -2.52 5.87 0.14
C GLY A 2 -2.96 7.16 -0.56
N PHE A 3 -2.11 8.19 -0.52
CA PHE A 3 -2.37 9.44 -1.25
C PHE A 3 -2.61 9.19 -2.75
N CYS A 4 -1.71 8.47 -3.43
CA CYS A 4 -1.80 8.21 -4.86
C CYS A 4 -3.12 7.51 -5.23
N LYS A 5 -3.47 6.41 -4.54
CA LYS A 5 -4.77 5.74 -4.73
C LYS A 5 -5.92 6.71 -4.50
N ASN A 6 -5.94 7.39 -3.36
CA ASN A 6 -7.05 8.27 -2.99
C ASN A 6 -7.23 9.40 -4.02
N PHE A 7 -6.14 10.04 -4.42
CA PHE A 7 -6.16 11.13 -5.39
C PHE A 7 -6.59 10.69 -6.79
N ILE A 8 -6.15 9.50 -7.25
CA ILE A 8 -6.68 8.87 -8.48
C ILE A 8 -8.20 8.64 -8.40
N LEU A 9 -8.73 8.33 -7.22
CA LEU A 9 -10.16 8.06 -7.06
C LEU A 9 -11.02 9.32 -6.90
N THR A 10 -10.46 10.42 -6.37
CA THR A 10 -11.27 11.59 -5.95
C THR A 10 -10.94 12.90 -6.68
N SER A 11 -9.84 13.01 -7.43
CA SER A 11 -9.40 14.29 -8.04
C SER A 11 -10.43 14.90 -9.02
N SER A 12 -11.36 14.11 -9.55
CA SER A 12 -12.45 14.58 -10.41
C SER A 12 -13.53 15.36 -9.66
N GLU A 13 -13.66 15.18 -8.34
CA GLU A 13 -14.73 15.77 -7.51
C GLU A 13 -14.38 17.14 -6.92
N GLY A 14 -13.09 17.53 -6.93
CA GLY A 14 -12.61 18.78 -6.34
C GLY A 14 -12.96 20.07 -7.11
N GLN A 15 -12.76 21.20 -6.46
CA GLN A 15 -12.87 22.55 -7.01
C GLN A 15 -11.52 23.06 -7.55
N ILE A 16 -11.53 24.17 -8.30
CA ILE A 16 -10.31 24.69 -8.95
C ILE A 16 -9.26 25.21 -7.97
N ASP A 17 -9.69 25.69 -6.80
CA ASP A 17 -8.83 26.28 -5.76
C ASP A 17 -8.42 25.25 -4.69
N ASP A 18 -8.90 24.01 -4.79
CA ASP A 18 -8.56 22.96 -3.84
C ASP A 18 -7.08 22.58 -3.97
N LYS A 19 -6.39 22.57 -2.83
CA LYS A 19 -4.99 22.13 -2.76
C LYS A 19 -4.91 20.62 -2.92
N ILE A 20 -3.88 20.18 -3.65
CA ILE A 20 -3.50 18.77 -3.73
C ILE A 20 -2.74 18.43 -2.44
N ASN A 21 -3.20 17.42 -1.70
CA ASN A 21 -2.56 17.00 -0.44
C ASN A 21 -1.30 16.15 -0.68
N VAL A 22 -0.43 16.63 -1.55
CA VAL A 22 0.87 16.02 -1.85
C VAL A 22 1.94 16.74 -1.04
N PHE A 23 2.77 15.97 -0.34
CA PHE A 23 3.90 16.50 0.41
C PHE A 23 5.17 16.24 -0.38
N PRO A 24 5.99 17.28 -0.67
CA PRO A 24 7.30 17.10 -1.28
C PRO A 24 8.20 16.27 -0.35
N PHE A 25 9.28 15.70 -0.90
CA PHE A 25 10.24 14.95 -0.11
C PHE A 25 11.04 15.90 0.79
N LEU A 26 10.61 16.05 2.04
CA LEU A 26 11.10 17.03 3.02
C LEU A 26 12.55 16.79 3.52
N PHE A 27 13.21 15.70 3.12
CA PHE A 27 14.56 15.36 3.58
C PHE A 27 15.68 15.80 2.63
N SER A 28 15.37 16.58 1.59
CA SER A 28 16.39 17.21 0.73
C SER A 28 16.05 18.67 0.48
N THR A 29 16.99 19.56 0.80
CA THR A 29 16.92 21.00 0.54
C THR A 29 16.83 21.35 -0.95
N GLU A 30 17.17 20.41 -1.84
CA GLU A 30 17.07 20.58 -3.29
C GLU A 30 15.68 20.21 -3.85
N THR A 31 14.93 19.34 -3.15
CA THR A 31 13.63 18.82 -3.62
C THR A 31 12.43 19.37 -2.85
N GLU A 32 12.67 20.27 -1.89
CA GLU A 32 11.62 20.90 -1.06
C GLU A 32 10.53 21.58 -1.90
N ASN A 33 10.89 22.10 -3.08
CA ASN A 33 9.98 22.77 -4.01
C ASN A 33 9.69 21.98 -5.29
N ASN A 34 10.18 20.74 -5.41
CA ASN A 34 9.99 19.94 -6.62
C ASN A 34 8.66 19.16 -6.54
N PRO A 35 7.97 18.96 -7.69
CA PRO A 35 6.76 18.15 -7.72
C PRO A 35 7.07 16.70 -7.32
N SER A 36 6.10 16.06 -6.67
CA SER A 36 6.19 14.65 -6.31
C SER A 36 5.72 13.78 -7.46
N SER A 37 6.51 12.77 -7.81
CA SER A 37 6.23 11.83 -8.89
C SER A 37 5.70 10.50 -8.36
N PHE A 38 4.65 9.98 -8.99
CA PHE A 38 4.05 8.68 -8.68
C PHE A 38 3.91 7.87 -9.96
N GLU A 39 4.37 6.61 -9.96
CA GLU A 39 4.16 5.69 -11.08
C GLU A 39 3.77 4.30 -10.55
N ILE A 40 2.81 3.66 -11.23
CA ILE A 40 2.35 2.32 -10.93
C ILE A 40 2.23 1.52 -12.22
N VAL A 41 2.76 0.30 -12.18
CA VAL A 41 2.63 -0.70 -13.24
C VAL A 41 1.70 -1.80 -12.75
N PHE A 42 0.66 -2.11 -13.52
CA PHE A 42 -0.35 -3.08 -13.13
C PHE A 42 -0.96 -3.80 -14.33
N PHE A 43 -1.76 -4.84 -14.08
CA PHE A 43 -2.38 -5.67 -15.12
C PHE A 43 -3.90 -5.72 -14.96
N ILE A 44 -4.63 -5.53 -16.05
CA ILE A 44 -6.08 -5.73 -16.16
C ILE A 44 -6.34 -6.60 -17.38
N ASN A 45 -7.02 -7.74 -17.20
CA ASN A 45 -7.37 -8.66 -18.30
C ASN A 45 -6.18 -8.99 -19.21
N ASN A 46 -5.02 -9.29 -18.62
CA ASN A 46 -3.75 -9.57 -19.32
C ASN A 46 -3.16 -8.40 -20.13
N THR A 47 -3.69 -7.18 -19.98
CA THR A 47 -3.10 -5.94 -20.48
C THR A 47 -2.31 -5.27 -19.39
N ARG A 48 -1.03 -4.99 -19.64
CA ARG A 48 -0.18 -4.21 -18.74
C ARG A 48 -0.43 -2.73 -18.96
N TYR A 49 -0.63 -2.01 -17.88
CA TYR A 49 -0.72 -0.56 -17.85
C TYR A 49 0.44 0.02 -17.04
N ARG A 50 0.94 1.17 -17.48
CA ARG A 50 1.86 2.02 -16.73
C ARG A 50 1.25 3.40 -16.65
N TYR A 51 0.83 3.78 -15.46
CA TYR A 51 0.18 5.04 -15.18
C TYR A 51 1.00 5.82 -14.16
N GLY A 52 1.14 7.12 -14.38
CA GLY A 52 1.82 7.99 -13.42
C GLY A 52 1.50 9.46 -13.61
N PHE A 53 1.86 10.25 -12.61
CA PHE A 53 1.69 11.70 -12.61
C PHE A 53 2.70 12.38 -11.69
N GLU A 54 2.96 13.65 -11.97
CA GLU A 54 3.73 14.55 -11.11
C GLU A 54 2.86 15.71 -10.67
N ALA A 55 2.86 16.00 -9.37
CA ALA A 55 2.03 17.06 -8.80
C ALA A 55 2.75 17.81 -7.68
N ASP A 56 2.44 19.10 -7.55
CA ASP A 56 2.70 19.89 -6.35
C ASP A 56 1.37 20.16 -5.60
N GLN A 57 1.38 21.00 -4.56
CA GLN A 57 0.17 21.31 -3.78
C GLN A 57 -0.89 22.10 -4.55
N GLN A 58 -0.59 22.58 -5.76
CA GLN A 58 -1.46 23.45 -6.56
C GLN A 58 -1.93 22.78 -7.86
N LYS A 59 -1.08 22.01 -8.53
CA LYS A 59 -1.34 21.53 -9.89
C LYS A 59 -0.62 20.24 -10.25
N ILE A 60 -1.11 19.62 -11.33
CA ILE A 60 -0.47 18.53 -12.06
C ILE A 60 0.54 19.12 -13.05
N HIS A 61 1.79 18.70 -12.94
CA HIS A 61 2.87 19.06 -13.85
C HIS A 61 2.92 18.11 -15.05
N SER A 62 2.76 16.82 -14.81
CA SER A 62 2.74 15.82 -15.87
C SER A 62 1.84 14.64 -15.50
N GLU A 63 1.28 13.96 -16.50
CA GLU A 63 0.44 12.77 -16.32
C GLU A 63 0.55 11.88 -17.56
N TRP A 64 0.65 10.57 -17.37
CA TRP A 64 0.83 9.65 -18.49
C TRP A 64 0.13 8.33 -18.27
N LEU A 65 -0.33 7.76 -19.38
CA LEU A 65 -0.86 6.41 -19.43
C LEU A 65 -0.33 5.67 -20.64
N PHE A 66 0.27 4.52 -20.38
CA PHE A 66 0.72 3.57 -21.39
C PHE A 66 0.04 2.23 -21.20
N SER A 67 -0.16 1.50 -22.30
CA SER A 67 -0.67 0.14 -22.28
C SER A 67 0.08 -0.78 -23.24
N ASN A 68 0.24 -2.05 -22.89
CA ASN A 68 0.70 -3.09 -23.79
C ASN A 68 0.05 -4.45 -23.44
N GLN A 69 -0.50 -5.13 -24.45
CA GLN A 69 -1.24 -6.40 -24.26
C GLN A 69 -0.45 -7.62 -24.74
N HIS A 70 0.20 -7.53 -25.90
CA HIS A 70 0.86 -8.69 -26.56
C HIS A 70 2.26 -8.37 -27.09
N SER A 71 2.79 -7.19 -26.79
CA SER A 71 4.10 -6.73 -27.29
C SER A 71 4.89 -6.08 -26.16
N THR A 72 6.21 -6.08 -26.30
CA THR A 72 7.12 -5.26 -25.48
C THR A 72 6.99 -3.77 -25.76
N LYS A 73 6.40 -3.38 -26.90
CA LYS A 73 6.21 -1.97 -27.26
C LYS A 73 5.00 -1.38 -26.55
N GLU A 74 5.25 -0.38 -25.71
CA GLU A 74 4.21 0.40 -25.05
C GLU A 74 3.48 1.31 -26.06
N THR A 75 2.15 1.28 -26.03
CA THR A 75 1.31 2.27 -26.71
C THR A 75 0.95 3.36 -25.72
N ARG A 76 1.35 4.59 -26.02
CA ARG A 76 0.93 5.77 -25.24
C ARG A 76 -0.55 6.05 -25.51
N LEU A 77 -1.37 5.97 -24.47
CA LEU A 77 -2.80 6.26 -24.51
C LEU A 77 -3.04 7.77 -24.42
N PHE A 78 -2.40 8.43 -23.46
CA PHE A 78 -2.30 9.88 -23.42
C PHE A 78 -1.02 10.32 -22.69
N PHE A 79 -0.67 11.58 -22.88
CA PHE A 79 0.35 12.29 -22.13
C PHE A 79 -0.11 13.72 -21.89
N ARG A 80 0.15 14.23 -20.71
CA ARG A 80 -0.15 15.59 -20.31
C ARG A 80 1.11 16.26 -19.79
N GLU A 81 1.31 17.48 -20.22
CA GLU A 81 2.32 18.40 -19.68
C GLU A 81 1.61 19.70 -19.32
N LEU A 82 1.51 19.99 -18.03
CA LEU A 82 0.65 21.05 -17.48
C LEU A 82 -0.78 20.92 -18.00
N GLN A 83 -1.27 21.90 -18.76
CA GLN A 83 -2.61 21.87 -19.38
C GLN A 83 -2.61 21.41 -20.84
N ASP A 84 -1.46 21.04 -21.40
CA ASP A 84 -1.37 20.47 -22.73
C ASP A 84 -1.58 18.94 -22.67
N ILE A 85 -2.78 18.49 -23.02
CA ILE A 85 -3.15 17.06 -23.00
C ILE A 85 -3.16 16.51 -24.43
N LYS A 86 -2.26 15.55 -24.68
CA LYS A 86 -2.09 14.85 -25.96
C LYS A 86 -2.60 13.42 -25.86
N ARG A 87 -3.74 13.18 -26.50
CA ARG A 87 -4.39 11.87 -26.53
C ARG A 87 -4.04 11.09 -27.79
N ASN A 88 -3.96 9.78 -27.68
CA ASN A 88 -3.92 8.89 -28.84
C ASN A 88 -5.34 8.67 -29.40
N THR A 89 -5.60 9.29 -30.55
CA THR A 89 -6.92 9.26 -31.23
C THR A 89 -7.39 7.85 -31.58
N LYS A 90 -6.50 6.89 -31.76
CA LYS A 90 -6.85 5.50 -32.11
C LYS A 90 -7.11 4.65 -30.87
N SER A 91 -6.21 4.68 -29.89
CA SER A 91 -6.22 3.74 -28.76
C SER A 91 -6.89 4.28 -27.49
N PHE A 92 -7.25 5.57 -27.42
CA PHE A 92 -7.85 6.16 -26.21
C PHE A 92 -9.03 7.10 -26.54
N LYS A 93 -9.95 6.72 -27.42
CA LYS A 93 -11.02 7.59 -28.00
C LYS A 93 -11.88 8.32 -26.97
N GLU A 94 -12.08 7.69 -25.81
CA GLU A 94 -12.89 8.16 -24.69
C GLU A 94 -12.50 9.51 -24.09
N GLY A 95 -11.25 9.96 -24.26
CA GLY A 95 -10.82 11.26 -23.72
C GLY A 95 -11.20 12.47 -24.58
N ALA A 96 -11.81 12.27 -25.74
CA ALA A 96 -12.08 13.35 -26.71
C ALA A 96 -13.02 14.43 -26.15
N GLY A 97 -12.58 15.69 -26.21
CA GLY A 97 -13.37 16.85 -25.77
C GLY A 97 -13.33 17.08 -24.25
N LEU A 98 -12.57 16.26 -23.52
CA LEU A 98 -12.36 16.40 -22.07
C LEU A 98 -11.03 17.09 -21.75
N GLU A 99 -10.15 17.24 -22.74
CA GLU A 99 -8.84 17.88 -22.58
C GLU A 99 -8.98 19.32 -22.06
N THR A 100 -9.89 20.10 -22.66
CA THR A 100 -10.16 21.48 -22.26
C THR A 100 -10.98 21.61 -20.98
N LYS A 101 -11.66 20.54 -20.57
CA LYS A 101 -12.48 20.51 -19.34
C LYS A 101 -11.69 20.05 -18.12
N THR A 102 -10.46 19.56 -18.31
CA THR A 102 -9.63 19.02 -17.25
C THR A 102 -8.93 20.15 -16.51
N ARG A 103 -9.20 20.25 -15.21
CA ARG A 103 -8.63 21.30 -14.34
C ARG A 103 -7.13 21.08 -14.11
N PRO A 104 -6.36 22.14 -13.83
CA PRO A 104 -4.94 22.04 -13.47
C PRO A 104 -4.65 21.13 -12.28
N ASN A 105 -5.59 21.01 -11.33
CA ASN A 105 -5.44 20.20 -10.12
C ASN A 105 -6.20 18.86 -10.16
N ALA A 106 -6.79 18.48 -11.29
CA ALA A 106 -7.50 17.20 -11.47
C ALA A 106 -6.75 16.30 -12.45
N LEU A 107 -6.73 14.99 -12.21
CA LEU A 107 -6.11 14.03 -13.14
C LEU A 107 -7.01 13.80 -14.35
N PHE A 108 -6.44 13.82 -15.55
CA PHE A 108 -7.14 13.55 -16.80
C PHE A 108 -7.79 12.18 -16.79
N LEU A 109 -7.09 11.14 -16.32
CA LEU A 109 -7.64 9.79 -16.17
C LEU A 109 -8.94 9.79 -15.34
N SER A 110 -8.95 10.55 -14.25
CA SER A 110 -10.09 10.63 -13.33
C SER A 110 -11.29 11.33 -13.97
N ILE A 111 -11.04 12.40 -14.72
CA ILE A 111 -12.08 13.11 -15.49
C ILE A 111 -12.65 12.20 -16.58
N VAL A 112 -11.81 11.49 -17.34
CA VAL A 112 -12.28 10.58 -18.38
C VAL A 112 -13.16 9.46 -17.81
N ALA A 113 -12.79 8.91 -16.66
CA ALA A 113 -13.62 7.92 -15.96
C ALA A 113 -14.96 8.51 -15.48
N GLN A 114 -14.97 9.75 -14.95
CA GLN A 114 -16.19 10.44 -14.53
C GLN A 114 -17.20 10.63 -15.69
N PHE A 115 -16.69 10.78 -16.91
CA PHE A 115 -17.49 10.83 -18.15
C PHE A 115 -17.69 9.44 -18.80
N ASN A 116 -17.53 8.36 -18.04
CA ASN A 116 -17.77 6.96 -18.44
C ASN A 116 -16.85 6.43 -19.55
N GLY A 117 -15.59 6.90 -19.63
CA GLY A 117 -14.59 6.28 -20.50
C GLY A 117 -14.33 4.83 -20.10
N GLU A 118 -14.33 3.91 -21.06
CA GLU A 118 -14.26 2.47 -20.81
C GLU A 118 -12.93 2.05 -20.16
N ILE A 119 -11.80 2.42 -20.75
CA ILE A 119 -10.46 2.09 -20.25
C ILE A 119 -10.22 2.80 -18.92
N ALA A 120 -10.54 4.10 -18.84
CA ALA A 120 -10.39 4.87 -17.62
C ALA A 120 -11.23 4.30 -16.47
N THR A 121 -12.48 3.92 -16.71
CA THR A 121 -13.36 3.32 -15.70
C THR A 121 -12.82 1.96 -15.23
N GLN A 122 -12.30 1.13 -16.15
CA GLN A 122 -11.65 -0.13 -15.77
C GLN A 122 -10.44 0.10 -14.86
N ILE A 123 -9.58 1.08 -15.20
CA ILE A 123 -8.42 1.44 -14.38
C ILE A 123 -8.84 1.97 -13.02
N ILE A 124 -9.79 2.91 -12.95
CA ILE A 124 -10.32 3.44 -11.69
C ILE A 124 -10.93 2.32 -10.83
N THR A 125 -11.69 1.42 -11.44
CA THR A 125 -12.29 0.26 -10.75
C THR A 125 -11.21 -0.67 -10.20
N TRP A 126 -10.13 -0.90 -10.95
CA TRP A 126 -8.98 -1.68 -10.49
C TRP A 126 -8.31 -1.02 -9.27
N PHE A 127 -8.04 0.29 -9.33
CA PHE A 127 -7.51 1.05 -8.19
C PHE A 127 -8.43 0.97 -6.97
N LYS A 128 -9.75 1.05 -7.18
CA LYS A 128 -10.74 0.96 -6.11
C LYS A 128 -10.72 -0.40 -5.42
N ASN A 129 -10.78 -1.48 -6.20
CA ASN A 129 -11.09 -2.82 -5.71
C ASN A 129 -9.87 -3.73 -5.49
N GLN A 130 -8.76 -3.51 -6.20
CA GLN A 130 -7.60 -4.40 -6.17
C GLN A 130 -6.41 -3.82 -5.40
N VAL A 131 -6.32 -2.50 -5.30
CA VAL A 131 -5.25 -1.84 -4.53
C VAL A 131 -5.71 -1.67 -3.09
N ASN A 132 -5.31 -2.56 -2.21
CA ASN A 132 -5.54 -2.38 -0.77
C ASN A 132 -4.41 -1.53 -0.18
N VAL A 133 -4.77 -0.39 0.40
CA VAL A 133 -3.84 0.44 1.16
C VAL A 133 -4.14 0.21 2.62
N ILE A 134 -3.13 -0.26 3.35
CA ILE A 134 -3.19 -0.33 4.81
C ILE A 134 -2.71 1.04 5.32
N SER A 135 -3.51 1.65 6.18
CA SER A 135 -3.18 2.88 6.89
C SER A 135 -3.75 2.78 8.28
N THR A 136 -3.08 3.41 9.22
CA THR A 136 -3.46 3.42 10.63
C THR A 136 -4.09 4.76 10.98
N LEU A 137 -5.00 4.76 11.95
CA LEU A 137 -5.65 5.96 12.45
C LEU A 137 -5.03 6.34 13.78
N HIS A 138 -4.58 7.58 13.90
CA HIS A 138 -3.93 8.10 15.10
C HIS A 138 -4.70 9.30 15.64
N PRO A 139 -4.94 9.38 16.97
CA PRO A 139 -5.51 10.57 17.57
C PRO A 139 -4.55 11.75 17.37
N LYS A 140 -5.12 12.91 17.03
CA LYS A 140 -4.38 14.16 16.92
C LYS A 140 -4.83 15.07 18.06
N PHE A 141 -3.90 15.81 18.64
CA PHE A 141 -4.19 16.81 19.66
C PHE A 141 -3.76 18.17 19.16
N ASP A 142 -4.54 19.21 19.49
CA ASP A 142 -4.12 20.59 19.26
C ASP A 142 -3.09 21.05 20.32
N GLU A 143 -2.59 22.28 20.20
CA GLU A 143 -1.60 22.83 21.14
C GLU A 143 -2.13 22.95 22.58
N SER A 144 -3.45 22.95 22.76
CA SER A 144 -4.11 22.97 24.07
C SER A 144 -4.33 21.58 24.66
N GLY A 145 -4.00 20.51 23.92
CA GLY A 145 -4.20 19.13 24.29
C GLY A 145 -5.63 18.63 24.03
N GLN A 146 -6.47 19.38 23.31
CA GLN A 146 -7.81 18.94 22.94
C GLN A 146 -7.73 17.95 21.76
N GLU A 147 -8.49 16.86 21.86
CA GLU A 147 -8.54 15.84 20.82
C GLU A 147 -9.20 16.40 19.55
N MET A 148 -8.51 16.25 18.43
CA MET A 148 -8.94 16.57 17.08
C MET A 148 -9.38 15.30 16.36
N PRO A 149 -10.09 15.41 15.22
CA PRO A 149 -10.34 14.26 14.37
C PRO A 149 -9.05 13.48 14.08
N PRO A 150 -9.08 12.14 14.19
CA PRO A 150 -7.90 11.32 14.00
C PRO A 150 -7.35 11.50 12.59
N THR A 151 -6.02 11.46 12.47
CA THR A 151 -5.34 11.55 11.18
C THR A 151 -4.93 10.16 10.71
N THR A 152 -4.93 9.96 9.39
CA THR A 152 -4.35 8.77 8.78
C THR A 152 -2.84 8.88 8.77
N LEU A 153 -2.16 7.81 9.17
CA LEU A 153 -0.72 7.64 9.03
C LEU A 153 -0.46 6.55 7.99
N ASP A 154 0.41 6.82 7.01
CA ASP A 154 0.84 5.79 6.06
C ASP A 154 1.62 4.72 6.84
N PHE A 155 1.39 3.45 6.51
CA PHE A 155 1.94 2.31 7.21
C PHE A 155 3.47 2.32 7.30
N HIS A 156 4.17 2.97 6.35
CA HIS A 156 5.63 3.13 6.37
C HIS A 156 6.15 3.99 7.53
N PHE A 157 5.28 4.75 8.20
CA PHE A 157 5.63 5.54 9.38
C PHE A 157 5.30 4.81 10.69
N GLU A 158 4.74 3.59 10.62
CA GLU A 158 4.45 2.80 11.80
C GLU A 158 5.72 2.31 12.50
N SER A 159 5.55 1.90 13.76
CA SER A 159 6.63 1.23 14.47
C SER A 159 7.04 -0.07 13.74
N ARG A 160 8.34 -0.40 13.76
CA ARG A 160 8.84 -1.66 13.18
C ARG A 160 8.15 -2.91 13.76
N GLY A 161 7.63 -2.84 14.98
CA GLY A 161 6.85 -3.91 15.60
C GLY A 161 5.46 -4.06 14.98
N THR A 162 4.77 -2.95 14.73
CA THR A 162 3.49 -2.92 13.99
C THR A 162 3.69 -3.47 12.57
N GLU A 163 4.76 -3.04 11.89
CA GLU A 163 5.09 -3.50 10.54
C GLU A 163 5.29 -5.01 10.48
N LYS A 164 6.06 -5.56 11.42
CA LYS A 164 6.31 -7.00 11.54
C LYS A 164 5.03 -7.76 11.88
N LEU A 165 4.22 -7.26 12.82
CA LEU A 165 2.96 -7.92 13.16
C LEU A 165 2.08 -8.07 11.92
N LEU A 166 1.85 -6.98 11.20
CA LEU A 166 0.98 -6.98 10.04
C LEU A 166 1.51 -7.86 8.90
N SER A 167 2.83 -7.88 8.68
CA SER A 167 3.43 -8.78 7.68
C SER A 167 3.30 -10.25 8.06
N LEU A 168 3.33 -10.57 9.36
CA LEU A 168 3.13 -11.93 9.87
C LEU A 168 1.68 -12.39 9.78
N LEU A 169 0.69 -11.51 9.97
CA LEU A 169 -0.73 -11.90 10.00
C LEU A 169 -1.19 -12.63 8.72
N GLY A 170 -0.72 -12.20 7.54
CA GLY A 170 -1.06 -12.85 6.27
C GLY A 170 -0.70 -14.35 6.26
N PRO A 171 0.59 -14.70 6.36
CA PRO A 171 1.04 -16.08 6.51
C PRO A 171 0.41 -16.81 7.71
N TRP A 172 0.18 -16.11 8.83
CA TRP A 172 -0.44 -16.69 10.04
C TRP A 172 -1.83 -17.25 9.73
N PHE A 173 -2.71 -16.41 9.16
CA PHE A 173 -4.08 -16.79 8.83
C PHE A 173 -4.14 -17.80 7.71
N ASP A 174 -3.36 -17.62 6.64
CA ASP A 174 -3.28 -18.59 5.54
C ASP A 174 -2.88 -19.99 6.05
N THR A 175 -1.96 -20.04 7.02
CA THR A 175 -1.52 -21.29 7.64
C THR A 175 -2.63 -21.94 8.46
N LEU A 176 -3.32 -21.16 9.30
CA LEU A 176 -4.41 -21.65 10.15
C LEU A 176 -5.62 -22.13 9.33
N GLU A 177 -6.01 -21.38 8.30
CA GLU A 177 -7.16 -21.69 7.45
C GLU A 177 -6.95 -22.95 6.59
N ASN A 178 -5.70 -23.18 6.16
CA ASN A 178 -5.37 -24.27 5.25
C ASN A 178 -4.62 -25.44 5.90
N GLY A 179 -4.36 -25.39 7.22
CA GLY A 179 -3.67 -26.45 7.95
C GLY A 179 -2.20 -26.63 7.52
N LYS A 180 -1.51 -25.54 7.20
CA LYS A 180 -0.13 -25.57 6.69
C LYS A 180 0.90 -25.61 7.83
N LEU A 181 2.18 -25.69 7.45
CA LEU A 181 3.32 -25.43 8.32
C LEU A 181 3.83 -24.01 8.08
N LEU A 182 3.91 -23.21 9.13
CA LEU A 182 4.56 -21.90 9.15
C LEU A 182 5.90 -22.01 9.86
N ILE A 183 6.97 -21.54 9.21
CA ILE A 183 8.31 -21.46 9.80
C ILE A 183 8.69 -19.98 9.91
N VAL A 184 9.02 -19.51 11.12
CA VAL A 184 9.39 -18.11 11.37
C VAL A 184 10.70 -18.04 12.13
N ASP A 185 11.71 -17.43 11.51
CA ASP A 185 12.95 -17.13 12.23
C ASP A 185 12.79 -15.86 13.08
N GLU A 186 13.46 -15.85 14.22
CA GLU A 186 13.44 -14.76 15.22
C GLU A 186 12.03 -14.17 15.44
N LEU A 187 11.04 -14.98 15.81
CA LEU A 187 9.64 -14.54 15.91
C LEU A 187 9.46 -13.33 16.86
N ASP A 188 10.19 -13.33 17.95
CA ASP A 188 10.22 -12.31 18.99
C ASP A 188 10.93 -11.00 18.58
N SER A 189 11.73 -10.99 17.51
CA SER A 189 12.47 -9.78 17.15
C SER A 189 11.52 -8.62 16.84
N ARG A 190 11.62 -7.52 17.60
CA ARG A 190 10.77 -6.31 17.47
C ARG A 190 9.30 -6.46 17.87
N LEU A 191 8.85 -7.63 18.34
CA LEU A 191 7.50 -7.79 18.92
C LEU A 191 7.59 -7.72 20.44
N HIS A 192 6.60 -7.07 21.06
CA HIS A 192 6.45 -7.12 22.52
C HIS A 192 6.08 -8.55 22.95
N THR A 193 6.73 -9.10 23.98
CA THR A 193 6.54 -10.48 24.45
C THR A 193 5.07 -10.90 24.60
N LEU A 194 4.23 -10.02 25.16
CA LEU A 194 2.78 -10.30 25.30
C LEU A 194 2.07 -10.52 23.96
N LEU A 195 2.46 -9.80 22.92
CA LEU A 195 1.89 -9.95 21.59
C LEU A 195 2.30 -11.29 20.98
N THR A 196 3.59 -11.64 21.08
CA THR A 196 4.11 -12.94 20.66
C THR A 196 3.37 -14.08 21.38
N TYR A 197 3.19 -13.96 22.70
CA TYR A 197 2.40 -14.91 23.49
C TYR A 197 0.97 -15.07 22.95
N LYS A 198 0.28 -13.97 22.63
CA LYS A 198 -1.08 -14.01 22.05
C LYS A 198 -1.11 -14.68 20.66
N LEU A 199 -0.12 -14.44 19.82
CA LEU A 199 -0.03 -15.09 18.51
C LEU A 199 0.16 -16.61 18.64
N LEU A 200 0.93 -17.06 19.63
CA LEU A 200 1.13 -18.48 19.94
C LEU A 200 -0.14 -19.12 20.50
N GLU A 201 -0.87 -18.44 21.39
CA GLU A 201 -2.16 -18.93 21.92
C GLU A 201 -3.15 -19.28 20.81
N ILE A 202 -3.16 -18.53 19.70
CA ILE A 202 -4.06 -18.79 18.56
C ILE A 202 -3.81 -20.20 18.00
N PHE A 203 -2.55 -20.61 17.80
CA PHE A 203 -2.20 -21.93 17.29
C PHE A 203 -2.59 -23.07 18.24
N HIS A 204 -2.67 -22.80 19.55
CA HIS A 204 -3.10 -23.75 20.58
C HIS A 204 -4.61 -23.72 20.86
N SER A 205 -5.33 -22.75 20.29
CA SER A 205 -6.76 -22.55 20.54
C SER A 205 -7.64 -23.40 19.61
N LYS A 206 -8.95 -23.42 19.89
CA LYS A 206 -9.98 -24.04 19.04
C LYS A 206 -10.11 -23.40 17.65
N ILE A 207 -9.49 -22.24 17.42
CA ILE A 207 -9.46 -21.59 16.11
C ILE A 207 -8.63 -22.41 15.11
N ASN A 208 -7.60 -23.12 15.59
CA ASN A 208 -6.78 -24.00 14.77
C ASN A 208 -7.52 -25.32 14.44
N THR A 209 -8.55 -25.23 13.61
CA THR A 209 -9.43 -26.35 13.25
C THR A 209 -8.81 -27.32 12.23
N LYS A 210 -7.71 -26.91 11.58
CA LYS A 210 -7.05 -27.66 10.50
C LYS A 210 -5.71 -28.26 10.90
N ASN A 211 -5.38 -28.25 12.20
CA ASN A 211 -4.10 -28.74 12.73
C ASN A 211 -2.87 -28.08 12.08
N ALA A 212 -2.96 -26.79 11.82
CA ALA A 212 -1.83 -25.98 11.37
C ALA A 212 -0.68 -26.05 12.37
N GLN A 213 0.56 -26.04 11.87
CA GLN A 213 1.78 -26.15 12.66
C GLN A 213 2.61 -24.87 12.56
N LEU A 214 3.27 -24.51 13.66
CA LEU A 214 4.20 -23.40 13.74
C LEU A 214 5.54 -23.92 14.27
N ILE A 215 6.62 -23.63 13.54
CA ILE A 215 8.00 -23.79 14.00
C ILE A 215 8.62 -22.39 14.02
N PHE A 216 9.25 -22.03 15.12
CA PHE A 216 9.91 -20.74 15.20
C PHE A 216 11.17 -20.77 16.05
N ALA A 217 12.08 -19.83 15.79
CA ALA A 217 13.22 -19.54 16.65
C ALA A 217 12.93 -18.26 17.45
N SER A 218 13.47 -18.21 18.68
CA SER A 218 13.34 -17.04 19.55
C SER A 218 14.48 -16.99 20.56
N HIS A 219 14.86 -15.77 20.94
CA HIS A 219 15.80 -15.50 22.03
C HIS A 219 15.08 -15.15 23.35
N ASP A 220 13.78 -14.87 23.30
CA ASP A 220 12.95 -14.49 24.43
C ASP A 220 12.60 -15.70 25.32
N THR A 221 13.38 -15.86 26.39
CA THR A 221 13.14 -16.88 27.41
C THR A 221 11.80 -16.74 28.13
N ASN A 222 11.13 -15.57 28.09
CA ASN A 222 9.80 -15.39 28.69
C ASN A 222 8.71 -16.18 27.96
N LEU A 223 8.98 -16.68 26.74
CA LEU A 223 8.06 -17.55 26.00
C LEU A 223 8.11 -19.01 26.49
N LEU A 224 9.10 -19.39 27.30
CA LEU A 224 9.29 -20.74 27.83
C LEU A 224 8.31 -21.04 28.99
N ARG A 225 7.02 -20.82 28.73
CA ARG A 225 5.97 -21.03 29.71
C ARG A 225 5.28 -22.38 29.53
N LYS A 226 5.04 -23.07 30.64
CA LYS A 226 4.41 -24.39 30.64
C LYS A 226 2.94 -24.39 30.19
N ASP A 227 2.27 -23.24 30.28
CA ASP A 227 0.90 -23.07 29.80
C ASP A 227 0.82 -22.88 28.27
N LEU A 228 1.91 -22.49 27.61
CA LEU A 228 2.01 -22.45 26.16
C LEU A 228 2.56 -23.76 25.59
N PHE A 229 3.70 -24.20 26.13
CA PHE A 229 4.46 -25.29 25.55
C PHE A 229 4.62 -26.45 26.52
N ARG A 230 4.48 -27.66 25.96
CA ARG A 230 5.01 -28.85 26.60
C ARG A 230 6.53 -28.89 26.43
N ARG A 231 7.22 -29.59 27.34
CA ARG A 231 8.69 -29.70 27.32
C ARG A 231 9.24 -30.30 26.04
N ASP A 232 8.51 -31.23 25.43
CA ASP A 232 8.89 -31.91 24.18
C ASP A 232 8.71 -31.05 22.92
N GLN A 233 8.12 -29.86 23.05
CA GLN A 233 7.97 -28.89 21.96
C GLN A 233 9.07 -27.83 21.96
N ILE A 234 9.99 -27.87 22.93
CA ILE A 234 11.06 -26.88 23.09
C ILE A 234 12.38 -27.54 22.75
N TRP A 235 13.13 -26.94 21.82
CA TRP A 235 14.48 -27.36 21.48
C TRP A 235 15.45 -26.22 21.75
N PHE A 236 16.50 -26.50 22.53
CA PHE A 236 17.58 -25.54 22.79
C PHE A 236 18.72 -25.79 21.80
N THR A 237 19.26 -24.71 21.24
CA THR A 237 20.44 -24.74 20.39
C THR A 237 21.50 -23.83 20.99
N GLU A 238 22.71 -24.34 21.17
CA GLU A 238 23.86 -23.59 21.69
C GLU A 238 25.04 -23.79 20.73
N LYS A 239 25.76 -22.71 20.43
CA LYS A 239 27.03 -22.84 19.71
C LYS A 239 28.09 -23.39 20.66
N ASN A 240 28.81 -24.40 20.22
CA ASN A 240 30.01 -24.85 20.90
C ASN A 240 31.16 -23.83 20.72
N HIS A 241 32.28 -24.05 21.43
CA HIS A 241 33.46 -23.18 21.36
C HIS A 241 34.08 -23.05 19.95
N PHE A 242 33.69 -23.90 19.00
CA PHE A 242 34.16 -23.90 17.61
C PHE A 242 33.15 -23.24 16.65
N GLY A 243 32.06 -22.65 17.17
CA GLY A 243 31.08 -21.94 16.36
C GLY A 243 30.09 -22.83 15.60
N SER A 244 30.00 -24.11 15.98
CA SER A 244 28.99 -25.07 15.48
C SER A 244 27.91 -25.34 16.51
#